data_AF-A0A833GCG9-F1
#
_entry.id   AF-A0A833GCG9-F1
#
_cell.length_a   1.000
_cell.length_b   1.000
_cell.length_c   1.000
_cell.angle_alpha   90.00
_cell.angle_beta   90.00
_cell.angle_gamma   90.00
#
_symmetry.space_group_name_H-M   'P 1'
#
loop_
_entity.id
_entity.type
_entity.pdbx_description
1 polymer ?
#
loop_
_entity_poly.entity_id
_entity_poly.type
_entity_poly.pdbx_seq_one_letter_code
_entity_poly.pdbx_strand_id
1 'polypeptide(L)'
;MSVGGVGMRSAAMVQSLLAMRTQLGDLQQQMATGKKADTYAGLGLDRGLTVGLRGHLSAIGAFDNTITNVGVRLDLAQSTLTRIADIGREVKAATAPVNSASPQMTQQLALNALGEVLGLLNTQSGDRYLFSGLAADRPAVES
;
A
#
# COMPACT_ATOMS: atom_id res chain seq x y z
N MET A 1 -1.74 -74.82 -18.78
CA MET A 1 -2.21 -73.42 -18.64
C MET A 1 -1.97 -72.97 -17.20
N SER A 2 -1.79 -71.66 -16.98
CA SER A 2 -1.62 -70.92 -15.70
C SER A 2 -0.24 -70.90 -15.02
N VAL A 3 0.74 -70.26 -15.67
CA VAL A 3 1.85 -69.53 -14.97
C VAL A 3 1.62 -68.00 -15.01
N GLY A 4 0.42 -67.54 -15.42
CA GLY A 4 0.10 -66.11 -15.51
C GLY A 4 -0.37 -65.43 -14.21
N GLY A 5 -0.63 -66.17 -13.13
CA GLY A 5 -1.30 -65.63 -11.92
C GLY A 5 -0.37 -64.97 -10.90
N VAL A 6 0.89 -65.40 -10.79
CA VAL A 6 1.82 -64.93 -9.75
C VAL A 6 2.49 -63.60 -10.14
N GLY A 7 2.78 -63.40 -11.43
CA GLY A 7 3.30 -62.13 -11.97
C GLY A 7 2.29 -60.97 -11.86
N MET A 8 0.99 -61.26 -11.95
CA MET A 8 -0.05 -60.22 -11.91
C MET A 8 -0.32 -59.70 -10.50
N ARG A 9 -0.26 -60.57 -9.47
CA ARG A 9 -0.43 -60.18 -8.06
C ARG A 9 0.81 -59.46 -7.51
N SER A 10 2.00 -59.88 -7.93
CA SER A 10 3.26 -59.18 -7.59
C SER A 10 3.36 -57.84 -8.31
N ALA A 11 2.96 -57.74 -9.57
CA ALA A 11 2.85 -56.45 -10.27
C ALA A 11 1.84 -55.50 -9.59
N ALA A 12 0.70 -56.01 -9.12
CA ALA A 12 -0.28 -55.22 -8.37
C ALA A 12 0.28 -54.71 -7.01
N MET A 13 1.04 -55.54 -6.29
CA MET A 13 1.72 -55.13 -5.04
C MET A 13 2.85 -54.12 -5.28
N VAL A 14 3.61 -54.27 -6.37
CA VAL A 14 4.64 -53.28 -6.74
C VAL A 14 3.99 -51.94 -7.10
N GLN A 15 2.87 -51.95 -7.82
CA GLN A 15 2.13 -50.73 -8.12
C GLN A 15 1.55 -50.04 -6.87
N SER A 16 1.03 -50.79 -5.89
CA SER A 16 0.55 -50.20 -4.65
C SER A 16 1.66 -49.60 -3.80
N LEU A 17 2.84 -50.24 -3.75
CA LEU A 17 4.04 -49.68 -3.09
C LEU A 17 4.55 -48.41 -3.78
N LEU A 18 4.55 -48.37 -5.11
CA LEU A 18 4.88 -47.17 -5.87
C LEU A 18 3.91 -46.04 -5.57
N ALA A 19 2.60 -46.32 -5.54
CA ALA A 19 1.56 -45.35 -5.21
C ALA A 19 1.69 -44.81 -3.77
N MET A 20 1.99 -45.67 -2.79
CA MET A 20 2.25 -45.25 -1.42
C MET A 20 3.50 -44.38 -1.30
N ARG A 21 4.57 -44.71 -2.03
CA ARG A 21 5.79 -43.89 -2.05
C ARG A 21 5.54 -42.51 -2.64
N THR A 22 4.78 -42.41 -3.73
CA THR A 22 4.41 -41.12 -4.32
C THR A 22 3.54 -40.30 -3.37
N GLN A 23 2.55 -40.93 -2.72
CA GLN A 23 1.68 -40.26 -1.76
C GLN A 23 2.44 -39.77 -0.52
N LEU A 24 3.43 -40.54 -0.03
CA LEU A 24 4.31 -40.13 1.05
C LEU A 24 5.18 -38.94 0.65
N GLY A 25 5.69 -38.93 -0.58
CA GLY A 25 6.42 -37.78 -1.12
C GLY A 25 5.55 -36.52 -1.16
N ASP A 26 4.34 -36.64 -1.68
CA ASP A 26 3.39 -35.52 -1.75
C ASP A 26 3.03 -35.00 -0.36
N LEU A 27 2.76 -35.89 0.61
CA LEU A 27 2.43 -35.49 1.98
C LEU A 27 3.62 -34.82 2.69
N GLN A 28 4.84 -35.30 2.48
CA GLN A 28 6.05 -34.65 2.99
C GLN A 28 6.21 -33.24 2.40
N GLN A 29 5.91 -33.07 1.12
CA GLN A 29 5.96 -31.78 0.45
C GLN A 29 4.85 -30.84 0.92
N GLN A 30 3.62 -31.34 1.13
CA GLN A 30 2.53 -30.57 1.72
C GLN A 30 2.85 -30.14 3.15
N MET A 31 3.51 -31.01 3.93
CA MET A 31 3.95 -30.70 5.29
C MET A 31 5.06 -29.64 5.30
N ALA A 32 6.02 -29.73 4.37
CA ALA A 32 7.11 -28.76 4.26
C ALA A 32 6.64 -27.38 3.78
N THR A 33 5.69 -27.33 2.84
CA THR A 33 5.21 -26.08 2.23
C THR A 33 3.97 -25.50 2.90
N GLY A 34 3.24 -26.32 3.66
CA GLY A 34 1.89 -26.01 4.17
C GLY A 34 0.81 -25.91 3.08
N LYS A 35 1.13 -26.20 1.81
CA LYS A 35 0.21 -26.08 0.68
C LYS A 35 -0.27 -27.44 0.24
N LYS A 36 -1.58 -27.59 -0.01
CA LYS A 36 -2.19 -28.83 -0.52
C LYS A 36 -1.67 -29.23 -1.91
N ALA A 37 -1.30 -28.27 -2.74
CA ALA A 37 -0.72 -28.50 -4.06
C ALA A 37 0.16 -27.32 -4.46
N ASP A 38 1.30 -27.62 -5.10
CA ASP A 38 2.21 -26.60 -5.63
C ASP A 38 1.78 -26.06 -6.99
N THR A 39 1.10 -26.89 -7.76
CA THR A 39 0.55 -26.48 -9.06
C THR A 39 -0.95 -26.26 -8.95
N TYR A 40 -1.47 -25.33 -9.74
CA TYR A 40 -2.92 -25.20 -9.90
C TYR A 40 -3.50 -26.54 -10.37
N ALA A 41 -2.83 -27.24 -11.29
CA ALA A 41 -3.19 -28.61 -11.69
C ALA A 41 -3.37 -29.60 -10.52
N GLY A 42 -2.75 -29.43 -9.36
CA GLY A 42 -3.00 -30.29 -8.19
C GLY A 42 -4.27 -29.95 -7.39
N LEU A 43 -4.91 -28.79 -7.63
CA LEU A 43 -6.09 -28.31 -6.89
C LEU A 43 -7.44 -28.78 -7.46
N GLY A 44 -7.47 -29.49 -8.59
CA GLY A 44 -8.71 -30.04 -9.15
C GLY A 44 -9.74 -28.98 -9.56
N LEU A 45 -10.99 -29.15 -9.11
CA LEU A 45 -12.10 -28.23 -9.37
C LEU A 45 -11.92 -26.88 -8.64
N ASP A 46 -11.17 -26.85 -7.55
CA ASP A 46 -10.94 -25.64 -6.71
C ASP A 46 -9.95 -24.65 -7.34
N ARG A 47 -9.38 -24.98 -8.51
CA ARG A 47 -8.43 -24.15 -9.25
C ARG A 47 -8.97 -22.76 -9.56
N GLY A 48 -10.18 -22.68 -10.12
CA GLY A 48 -10.79 -21.42 -10.53
C GLY A 48 -11.02 -20.49 -9.33
N LEU A 49 -11.55 -21.05 -8.24
CA LEU A 49 -11.75 -20.32 -6.98
C LEU A 49 -10.40 -19.83 -6.41
N THR A 50 -9.39 -20.70 -6.37
CA THR A 50 -8.08 -20.34 -5.80
C THR A 50 -7.38 -19.24 -6.61
N VAL A 51 -7.45 -19.29 -7.94
CA VAL A 51 -6.91 -18.23 -8.82
C VAL A 51 -7.67 -16.93 -8.60
N GLY A 52 -9.01 -16.98 -8.56
CA GLY A 52 -9.84 -15.81 -8.27
C GLY A 52 -9.50 -15.17 -6.92
N LEU A 53 -9.42 -15.97 -5.85
CA LEU A 53 -9.05 -15.49 -4.51
C LEU A 53 -7.65 -14.89 -4.46
N ARG A 54 -6.67 -15.48 -5.15
CA ARG A 54 -5.31 -14.90 -5.26
C ARG A 54 -5.33 -13.57 -6.02
N GLY A 55 -6.15 -13.45 -7.07
CA GLY A 55 -6.38 -12.20 -7.78
C GLY A 55 -6.99 -11.13 -6.87
N HIS A 56 -8.02 -11.48 -6.10
CA HIS A 56 -8.62 -10.60 -5.10
C HIS A 56 -7.61 -10.16 -4.02
N LEU A 57 -6.81 -11.09 -3.50
CA LEU A 57 -5.78 -10.79 -2.51
C LEU A 57 -4.72 -9.83 -3.07
N SER A 58 -4.30 -10.03 -4.32
CA SER A 58 -3.38 -9.12 -5.01
C SER A 58 -3.99 -7.73 -5.20
N ALA A 59 -5.29 -7.64 -5.51
CA ALA A 59 -5.99 -6.37 -5.64
C ALA A 59 -6.08 -5.65 -4.29
N ILE A 60 -6.40 -6.37 -3.20
CA ILE A 60 -6.39 -5.83 -1.84
C ILE A 60 -5.01 -5.27 -1.49
N GLY A 61 -3.93 -6.02 -1.74
CA GLY A 61 -2.57 -5.54 -1.50
C GLY A 61 -2.22 -4.28 -2.30
N ALA A 62 -2.72 -4.14 -3.53
CA ALA A 62 -2.55 -2.93 -4.33
C ALA A 62 -3.34 -1.74 -3.75
N PHE A 63 -4.55 -1.97 -3.24
CA PHE A 63 -5.32 -0.94 -2.54
C PHE A 63 -4.63 -0.51 -1.24
N ASP A 64 -4.11 -1.43 -0.44
CA ASP A 64 -3.37 -1.10 0.78
C ASP A 64 -2.15 -0.21 0.48
N ASN A 65 -1.37 -0.57 -0.54
CA ASN A 65 -0.24 0.27 -0.99
C ASN A 65 -0.70 1.67 -1.43
N THR A 66 -1.85 1.77 -2.10
CA THR A 66 -2.41 3.06 -2.52
C THR A 66 -2.83 3.88 -1.31
N ILE A 67 -3.52 3.25 -0.34
CA ILE A 67 -3.95 3.88 0.90
C ILE A 67 -2.76 4.41 1.69
N THR A 68 -1.68 3.64 1.83
CA THR A 68 -0.46 4.08 2.52
C THR A 68 0.15 5.32 1.84
N ASN A 69 0.29 5.30 0.52
CA ASN A 69 0.86 6.43 -0.22
C ASN A 69 -0.01 7.69 -0.15
N VAL A 70 -1.34 7.53 -0.23
CA VAL A 70 -2.28 8.65 -0.08
C VAL A 70 -2.29 9.16 1.36
N GLY A 71 -2.20 8.27 2.35
CA GLY A 71 -2.12 8.61 3.77
C GLY A 71 -0.96 9.55 4.07
N VAL A 72 0.25 9.22 3.60
CA VAL A 72 1.43 10.09 3.76
C VAL A 72 1.21 11.48 3.15
N ARG A 73 0.56 11.55 1.98
CA ARG A 73 0.25 12.84 1.33
C ARG A 73 -0.77 13.64 2.13
N LEU A 74 -1.81 12.98 2.66
CA LEU A 74 -2.83 13.62 3.48
C LEU A 74 -2.27 14.11 4.81
N ASP A 75 -1.38 13.33 5.45
CA ASP A 75 -0.74 13.72 6.70
C ASP A 75 0.14 14.96 6.52
N LEU A 76 0.93 15.00 5.44
CA LEU A 76 1.74 16.15 5.10
C LEU A 76 0.88 17.38 4.75
N ALA A 77 -0.19 17.19 3.98
CA ALA A 77 -1.14 18.26 3.66
C ALA A 77 -1.81 18.80 4.92
N GLN A 78 -2.25 17.91 5.84
CA GLN A 78 -2.85 18.29 7.11
C GLN A 78 -1.89 19.06 7.99
N SER A 79 -0.63 18.61 8.12
CA SER A 79 0.40 19.33 8.87
C SER A 79 0.65 20.73 8.31
N THR A 80 0.71 20.86 6.98
CA THR A 80 0.90 22.14 6.29
C THR A 80 -0.30 23.07 6.51
N LEU A 81 -1.53 22.57 6.38
CA LEU A 81 -2.75 23.35 6.64
C LEU A 81 -2.85 23.78 8.11
N THR A 82 -2.45 22.93 9.06
CA THR A 82 -2.38 23.30 10.48
C THR A 82 -1.40 24.45 10.69
N ARG A 83 -0.21 24.40 10.09
CA ARG A 83 0.77 25.50 10.15
C ARG A 83 0.22 26.80 9.56
N ILE A 84 -0.45 26.74 8.41
CA ILE A 84 -1.11 27.91 7.80
C ILE A 84 -2.15 28.51 8.76
N ALA A 85 -2.94 27.67 9.42
CA ALA A 85 -3.92 28.13 10.40
C ALA A 85 -3.27 28.78 11.63
N ASP A 86 -2.14 28.26 12.10
CA ASP A 86 -1.37 28.85 13.21
C ASP A 86 -0.80 30.22 12.85
N ILE A 87 -0.21 30.38 11.66
CA ILE A 87 0.25 31.68 11.14
C ILE A 87 -0.91 32.69 11.11
N GLY A 88 -2.09 32.25 10.65
CA GLY A 88 -3.29 33.10 10.65
C GLY A 88 -3.72 33.56 12.06
N ARG A 89 -3.56 32.70 13.07
CA ARG A 89 -3.83 33.06 14.48
C ARG A 89 -2.80 34.04 15.02
N GLU A 90 -1.52 33.85 14.70
CA GLU A 90 -0.42 34.75 15.10
C GLU A 90 -0.62 36.16 14.54
N VAL A 91 -0.90 36.26 13.24
CA VAL A 91 -1.20 37.55 12.59
C VAL A 91 -2.40 38.20 13.26
N LYS A 92 -3.51 37.47 13.45
CA LYS A 92 -4.72 38.00 14.11
C LYS A 92 -4.44 38.50 15.54
N ALA A 93 -3.62 37.79 16.31
CA ALA A 93 -3.23 38.20 17.65
C ALA A 93 -2.38 39.47 17.66
N ALA A 94 -1.50 39.63 16.67
CA ALA A 94 -0.68 40.83 16.51
C ALA A 94 -1.48 42.06 16.07
N THR A 95 -2.57 41.90 15.32
CA THR A 95 -3.48 42.99 14.91
C THR A 95 -4.52 43.36 15.97
N ALA A 96 -4.61 42.62 17.08
CA ALA A 96 -5.60 42.90 18.13
C ALA A 96 -5.33 44.27 18.78
N PRO A 97 -6.36 45.10 19.04
CA PRO A 97 -6.21 46.48 19.53
C PRO A 97 -5.54 46.60 20.91
N VAL A 98 -5.34 45.47 21.60
CA VAL A 98 -4.65 45.38 22.89
C VAL A 98 -3.13 45.45 22.72
N ASN A 99 -2.60 45.10 21.54
CA ASN A 99 -1.20 45.26 21.21
C ASN A 99 -0.97 46.67 20.65
N SER A 100 -0.22 47.50 21.38
CA SER A 100 0.22 48.84 20.98
C SER A 100 1.27 48.78 19.85
N ALA A 101 1.15 47.85 18.91
CA ALA A 101 2.06 47.72 17.78
C ALA A 101 1.81 48.86 16.80
N SER A 102 2.88 49.56 16.40
CA SER A 102 2.79 50.55 15.34
C SER A 102 2.25 49.90 14.06
N PRO A 103 1.36 50.56 13.29
CA PRO A 103 0.79 50.02 12.05
C PRO A 103 1.83 49.43 11.08
N GLN A 104 3.04 50.00 11.04
CA GLN A 104 4.15 49.56 10.22
C GLN A 104 4.70 48.18 10.64
N MET A 105 4.82 47.91 11.94
CA MET A 105 5.27 46.60 12.45
C MET A 105 4.26 45.50 12.13
N THR A 106 2.97 45.79 12.30
CA THR A 106 1.90 44.84 11.97
C THR A 106 1.84 44.56 10.47
N GLN A 107 2.10 45.56 9.63
CA GLN A 107 2.19 45.40 8.18
C GLN A 107 3.40 44.55 7.77
N GLN A 108 4.56 44.78 8.37
CA GLN A 108 5.76 43.96 8.13
C GLN A 108 5.55 42.49 8.54
N LEU A 109 4.90 42.25 9.68
CA LEU A 109 4.56 40.91 10.14
C LEU A 109 3.60 40.20 9.18
N ALA A 110 2.57 40.90 8.70
CA ALA A 110 1.61 40.34 7.75
C ALA A 110 2.28 39.96 6.41
N LEU A 111 3.24 40.75 5.92
CA LEU A 111 4.00 40.43 4.72
C LEU A 111 4.90 39.21 4.90
N ASN A 112 5.58 39.10 6.04
CA ASN A 112 6.40 37.92 6.36
C ASN A 112 5.53 36.65 6.48
N ALA A 113 4.41 36.75 7.18
CA ALA A 113 3.44 35.66 7.32
C ALA A 113 2.87 35.22 5.96
N LEU A 114 2.58 36.18 5.06
CA LEU A 114 2.15 35.87 3.70
C LEU A 114 3.25 35.10 2.93
N GLY A 115 4.50 35.54 3.01
CA GLY A 115 5.64 34.85 2.41
C GLY A 115 5.79 33.41 2.91
N GLU A 116 5.61 33.19 4.21
CA GLU A 116 5.64 31.84 4.81
C GLU A 116 4.49 30.97 4.30
N VAL A 117 3.26 31.50 4.25
CA VAL A 117 2.09 30.77 3.71
C VAL A 117 2.29 30.42 2.23
N LEU A 118 2.84 31.32 1.42
CA LEU A 118 3.17 31.07 0.02
C LEU A 118 4.21 29.93 -0.12
N GLY A 119 5.23 29.92 0.75
CA GLY A 119 6.18 28.81 0.82
C GLY A 119 5.53 27.48 1.20
N LEU A 120 4.61 27.50 2.16
CA LEU A 120 3.87 26.31 2.61
C LEU A 120 2.93 25.76 1.53
N LEU A 121 2.28 26.63 0.74
CA LEU A 121 1.47 26.21 -0.41
C LEU A 121 2.32 25.56 -1.51
N ASN A 122 3.61 25.86 -1.57
CA ASN A 122 4.57 25.23 -2.48
C ASN A 122 5.25 23.97 -1.90
N THR A 123 4.69 23.36 -0.85
CA THR A 123 5.18 22.09 -0.30
C THR A 123 5.02 20.92 -1.26
N GLN A 124 6.02 20.04 -1.25
CA GLN A 124 6.12 18.87 -2.14
C GLN A 124 6.07 17.56 -1.34
N SER A 125 5.50 16.53 -1.95
CA SER A 125 5.56 15.14 -1.50
C SER A 125 6.18 14.29 -2.61
N GLY A 126 7.47 13.97 -2.46
CA GLY A 126 8.29 13.45 -3.57
C GLY A 126 8.42 14.51 -4.66
N ASP A 127 8.18 14.13 -5.91
CA ASP A 127 8.31 15.04 -7.06
C ASP A 127 7.05 15.87 -7.37
N ARG A 128 6.05 15.84 -6.48
CA ARG A 128 4.73 16.46 -6.72
C ARG A 128 4.37 17.50 -5.67
N TYR A 129 3.94 18.67 -6.13
CA TYR A 129 3.35 19.70 -5.28
C TYR A 129 1.98 19.25 -4.75
N LEU A 130 1.77 19.40 -3.43
CA LEU A 130 0.55 18.95 -2.76
C LEU A 130 -0.66 19.82 -3.09
N PHE A 131 -0.46 21.13 -3.24
CA PHE A 131 -1.54 22.11 -3.37
C PHE A 131 -1.71 22.66 -4.80
N SER A 132 -0.96 22.13 -5.78
CA SER A 132 -1.02 22.59 -7.19
C SER A 132 -2.16 21.95 -8.01
N GLY A 133 -3.06 21.21 -7.35
CA GLY A 133 -4.20 20.55 -7.98
C GLY A 133 -3.78 19.54 -9.05
N LEU A 134 -4.30 19.70 -10.28
CA LEU A 134 -4.01 18.80 -11.40
C LEU A 134 -2.61 18.98 -11.98
N ALA A 135 -1.97 20.13 -11.74
CA ALA A 135 -0.65 20.44 -12.27
C ALA A 135 0.45 20.18 -11.23
N ALA A 136 0.52 18.94 -10.75
CA ALA A 136 1.43 18.55 -9.66
C ALA A 136 2.92 18.79 -9.95
N ASP A 137 3.30 19.06 -11.19
CA ASP A 137 4.68 19.29 -11.63
C ASP A 137 5.11 20.78 -11.54
N ARG A 138 4.20 21.69 -11.16
CA ARG A 138 4.49 23.13 -11.00
C ARG A 138 4.10 23.61 -9.60
N PRO A 139 4.76 24.65 -9.04
CA PRO A 139 4.37 25.24 -7.76
C PRO A 139 2.93 25.73 -7.78
N ALA A 140 2.27 25.71 -6.62
CA ALA A 140 0.89 26.15 -6.47
C ALA A 140 0.76 27.68 -6.60
N VAL A 141 1.80 28.42 -6.23
CA VAL A 141 1.85 29.88 -6.36
C VAL A 141 3.21 30.31 -6.92
N GLU A 142 3.19 31.22 -7.91
CA GLU A 142 4.41 31.90 -8.37
C GLU A 142 4.91 32.85 -7.27
N SER A 143 6.21 32.76 -6.99
CA SER A 143 6.92 33.61 -6.02
C SER A 143 7.15 35.02 -6.54
#